data_AF-A0A8T3RG01-F1
#
_entry.id   AF-A0A8T3RG01-F1
#
_cell.length_a   1.000
_cell.length_b   1.000
_cell.length_c   1.000
_cell.angle_alpha   90.00
_cell.angle_beta   90.00
_cell.angle_gamma   90.00
#
_symmetry.space_group_name_H-M   'P 1'
#
loop_
_entity.id
_entity.type
_entity.pdbx_description
1 polymer ?
#
loop_
_entity_poly.entity_id
_entity_poly.type
_entity_poly.pdbx_seq_one_letter_code
_entity_poly.pdbx_strand_id
1 'polypeptide(L)'
;MKTTIEMPDELFRKAKAVAALRGQTLKDLITTAMERELTAADATSAHAPSTDEYLRQLEAFAQANAAAWVTGKTAVEAIAEMRSARDA
;
A
#
# COMPACT_ATOMS: atom_id res chain seq x y z
N MET A 1 29.80 -2.46 -5.95
CA MET A 1 30.81 -3.13 -5.08
C MET A 1 30.89 -4.60 -5.43
N LYS A 2 31.99 -5.29 -5.09
CA LYS A 2 32.09 -6.76 -5.17
C LYS A 2 31.75 -7.35 -3.81
N THR A 3 30.79 -8.25 -3.77
CA THR A 3 30.34 -8.93 -2.54
C THR A 3 30.37 -10.44 -2.77
N THR A 4 30.90 -11.18 -1.81
CA THR A 4 30.84 -12.64 -1.78
C THR A 4 29.64 -13.04 -0.94
N ILE A 5 28.77 -13.89 -1.48
CA ILE A 5 27.53 -14.33 -0.82
C ILE A 5 27.54 -15.87 -0.81
N GLU A 6 27.33 -16.46 0.36
CA GLU A 6 27.15 -17.91 0.48
C GLU A 6 25.70 -18.29 0.16
N MET A 7 25.52 -19.31 -0.67
CA MET A 7 24.21 -19.75 -1.14
C MET A 7 24.20 -21.27 -1.29
N PRO A 8 23.10 -21.97 -0.94
CA PRO A 8 22.96 -23.39 -1.21
C PRO A 8 23.11 -23.70 -2.71
N ASP A 9 23.82 -24.78 -3.05
CA ASP A 9 24.09 -25.17 -4.43
C ASP A 9 22.83 -25.30 -5.28
N GLU A 10 21.77 -25.87 -4.72
CA GLU A 10 20.48 -26.01 -5.41
C GLU A 10 19.88 -24.65 -5.79
N LEU A 11 19.96 -23.68 -4.86
CA LEU A 11 19.46 -22.33 -5.09
C LEU A 11 20.30 -21.61 -6.15
N PHE A 12 21.62 -21.78 -6.12
CA PHE A 12 22.52 -21.21 -7.13
C PHE A 12 22.21 -21.77 -8.52
N ARG A 13 22.04 -23.09 -8.65
CA ARG A 13 21.71 -23.73 -9.93
C ARG A 13 20.36 -23.23 -10.48
N LYS A 14 19.35 -23.13 -9.62
CA LYS A 14 18.04 -22.60 -9.99
C LYS A 14 18.13 -21.14 -10.44
N ALA A 15 18.81 -20.29 -9.67
CA ALA A 15 18.98 -18.88 -10.01
C ALA A 15 19.71 -18.70 -11.34
N LYS A 16 20.76 -19.49 -11.61
CA LYS A 16 21.50 -19.47 -12.87
C LYS A 16 20.64 -19.89 -14.06
N ALA A 17 19.82 -20.93 -13.91
CA ALA A 17 18.88 -21.36 -14.94
C ALA A 17 17.84 -20.27 -15.24
N VAL A 18 17.27 -19.65 -14.20
CA VAL A 18 16.31 -18.55 -14.34
C VAL A 18 16.94 -17.34 -15.03
N ALA A 19 18.18 -16.98 -14.69
CA ALA A 19 18.89 -15.88 -15.34
C ALA A 19 19.08 -16.15 -16.85
N ALA A 20 19.52 -17.36 -17.20
CA ALA A 20 19.69 -17.79 -18.59
C ALA A 20 18.37 -17.77 -19.38
N LEU A 21 17.29 -18.29 -18.80
CA LEU A 21 15.96 -18.27 -19.40
C LEU A 21 15.42 -16.85 -19.65
N ARG A 22 15.83 -15.89 -18.80
CA ARG A 22 15.46 -14.47 -18.93
C ARG A 22 16.42 -13.68 -19.83
N GLY A 23 17.45 -14.31 -20.39
CA GLY A 23 18.45 -13.63 -21.21
C GLY A 23 19.28 -12.58 -20.46
N GLN A 24 19.43 -12.73 -19.13
CA GLN A 24 20.15 -11.78 -18.28
C GLN A 24 21.25 -12.47 -17.47
N THR A 25 22.17 -11.70 -16.90
CA THR A 25 23.23 -12.28 -16.06
C THR A 25 22.69 -12.61 -14.67
N LEU A 26 23.36 -13.54 -13.97
CA LEU A 26 23.02 -13.85 -12.57
C LEU A 26 23.19 -12.63 -11.66
N LYS A 27 24.17 -11.76 -11.97
CA LYS A 27 24.38 -10.51 -11.26
C LYS A 27 23.15 -9.60 -11.39
N ASP A 28 22.62 -9.42 -12.59
CA ASP A 28 21.46 -8.56 -12.84
C ASP A 28 20.22 -9.12 -12.13
N LEU A 29 20.01 -10.45 -12.22
CA LEU A 29 18.93 -11.12 -11.49
C LEU A 29 19.01 -10.85 -9.97
N ILE A 30 20.19 -10.97 -9.36
CA ILE A 30 20.38 -10.72 -7.93
C ILE A 30 20.18 -9.23 -7.60
N THR A 31 20.67 -8.34 -8.45
CA THR A 31 20.56 -6.89 -8.25
C THR A 31 19.10 -6.46 -8.26
N THR A 32 18.34 -6.84 -9.28
CA THR A 32 16.91 -6.53 -9.38
C THR A 32 16.09 -7.17 -8.27
N ALA A 33 16.43 -8.39 -7.86
CA ALA A 33 15.77 -9.02 -6.72
C ALA A 33 16.00 -8.19 -5.44
N MET A 34 17.24 -7.76 -5.18
CA MET A 34 17.57 -6.93 -4.01
C MET A 34 16.84 -5.59 -4.04
N GLU A 35 16.84 -4.89 -5.18
CA GLU A 35 16.11 -3.63 -5.36
C GLU A 35 14.62 -3.79 -5.09
N ARG A 36 14.02 -4.88 -5.57
CA ARG A 36 12.60 -5.18 -5.34
C ARG A 36 12.31 -5.43 -3.87
N GLU A 37 13.13 -6.23 -3.18
CA GLU A 37 12.93 -6.51 -1.76
C GLU A 37 13.08 -5.24 -0.91
N LEU A 38 14.05 -4.38 -1.22
CA LEU A 38 14.23 -3.09 -0.54
C LEU A 38 13.05 -2.14 -0.81
N THR A 39 12.57 -2.06 -2.05
CA THR A 39 11.40 -1.23 -2.40
C THR A 39 10.12 -1.73 -1.73
N ALA A 40 9.94 -3.06 -1.64
CA ALA A 40 8.79 -3.65 -0.96
C ALA A 40 8.83 -3.42 0.57
N ALA A 41 10.04 -3.47 1.15
CA ALA A 41 10.26 -3.11 2.54
C ALA A 41 9.95 -1.61 2.79
N ASP A 42 10.35 -0.74 1.88
CA ASP A 42 10.03 0.69 1.94
C ASP A 42 8.55 0.97 1.74
N ALA A 43 7.84 0.22 0.86
CA ALA A 43 6.40 0.35 0.70
C ALA A 43 5.61 -0.15 1.93
N THR A 44 6.14 -1.14 2.65
CA THR A 44 5.55 -1.60 3.92
C THR A 44 5.90 -0.66 5.07
N SER A 45 7.03 0.04 4.97
CA SER A 45 7.50 1.05 5.93
C SER A 45 7.06 2.48 5.58
N ALA A 46 6.38 2.66 4.44
CA ALA A 46 5.81 3.92 4.00
C ALA A 46 4.63 4.25 4.93
N HIS A 47 4.99 4.84 6.07
CA HIS A 47 4.14 5.52 7.03
C HIS A 47 2.71 4.96 7.07
N ALA A 48 2.49 3.95 7.92
CA ALA A 48 1.24 4.03 8.68
C ALA A 48 1.26 5.42 9.32
N PRO A 49 0.35 6.34 8.96
CA PRO A 49 0.36 7.68 9.52
C PRO A 49 0.44 7.52 11.03
N SER A 50 1.31 8.31 11.68
CA SER A 50 1.31 8.35 13.15
C SER A 50 -0.14 8.53 13.62
N THR A 51 -0.51 7.97 14.77
CA THR A 51 -1.87 8.11 15.30
C THR A 51 -2.34 9.57 15.25
N ASP A 52 -1.44 10.52 15.52
CA ASP A 52 -1.70 11.96 15.46
C ASP A 52 -1.95 12.50 14.04
N GLU A 53 -1.29 11.95 13.03
CA GLU A 53 -1.53 12.30 11.62
C GLU A 53 -2.84 11.71 11.11
N TYR A 54 -3.14 10.47 11.49
CA TYR A 54 -4.43 9.84 11.21
C TYR A 54 -5.60 10.61 11.83
N LEU A 55 -5.47 11.00 13.11
CA LEU A 55 -6.49 11.80 13.81
C LEU A 55 -6.69 13.17 13.15
N ARG A 56 -5.60 13.85 12.73
CA ARG A 56 -5.69 15.11 11.99
C ARG A 56 -6.41 14.95 10.64
N GLN A 57 -6.13 13.87 9.91
CA GLN A 57 -6.82 13.58 8.64
C GLN A 57 -8.31 13.30 8.87
N LEU A 58 -8.64 12.55 9.93
CA LEU A 58 -10.02 12.26 10.30
C LEU A 58 -10.80 13.53 10.66
N GLU A 59 -10.20 14.42 11.46
CA GLU A 59 -10.80 15.70 11.82
C GLU A 59 -11.01 16.60 10.60
N ALA A 60 -10.02 16.69 9.71
CA ALA A 60 -10.14 17.46 8.47
C ALA A 60 -11.28 16.93 7.58
N PHE A 61 -11.40 15.60 7.45
CA PHE A 61 -12.48 14.97 6.73
C PHE A 61 -13.85 15.22 7.38
N ALA A 62 -13.94 15.14 8.71
CA ALA A 62 -15.16 15.41 9.44
C ALA A 62 -15.62 16.87 9.26
N GLN A 63 -14.70 17.82 9.30
CA GLN A 63 -14.98 19.25 9.04
C GLN A 63 -15.47 19.47 7.62
N ALA A 64 -14.82 18.88 6.62
CA ALA A 64 -15.23 18.99 5.22
C ALA A 64 -16.66 18.43 5.01
N ASN A 65 -16.98 17.29 5.63
CA ASN A 65 -18.34 16.73 5.57
C ASN A 65 -19.36 17.61 6.28
N ALA A 66 -19.03 18.14 7.46
CA ALA A 66 -19.92 19.03 8.19
C ALA A 66 -20.21 20.32 7.41
N ALA A 67 -19.19 20.90 6.76
CA ALA A 67 -19.36 22.08 5.92
C ALA A 67 -20.23 21.80 4.68
N ALA A 68 -20.13 20.60 4.11
CA ALA A 68 -20.98 20.17 2.99
C ALA A 68 -22.42 19.83 3.41
N TRP A 69 -22.68 19.65 4.71
CA TRP A 69 -23.99 19.28 5.23
C TRP A 69 -24.88 20.52 5.48
N VAL A 70 -25.64 20.91 4.46
CA VAL A 70 -26.40 22.18 4.43
C VAL A 70 -27.84 22.06 4.97
N THR A 71 -28.31 20.87 5.33
CA THR A 71 -29.77 20.63 5.44
C THR A 71 -30.42 21.05 6.76
N GLY A 72 -29.66 21.53 7.77
CA GLY A 72 -30.21 21.86 9.10
C GLY A 72 -30.85 20.68 9.83
N LYS A 73 -30.81 19.49 9.22
CA LYS A 73 -31.34 18.22 9.71
C LYS A 73 -30.21 17.39 10.28
N THR A 74 -30.51 16.65 11.33
CA THR A 74 -29.61 15.62 11.85
C THR A 74 -29.45 14.49 10.84
N ALA A 75 -28.34 13.74 10.93
CA ALA A 75 -28.10 12.58 10.06
C ALA A 75 -29.23 11.53 10.16
N VAL A 76 -29.83 11.37 11.34
CA VAL A 76 -30.92 10.42 11.58
C VAL A 76 -32.19 10.83 10.82
N GLU A 77 -32.53 12.12 10.83
CA GLU A 77 -33.70 12.65 10.12
C GLU A 77 -33.54 12.50 8.60
N ALA A 78 -32.35 12.79 8.06
CA ALA A 78 -32.08 12.61 6.63
C ALA A 78 -32.17 11.14 6.19
N ILE A 79 -31.68 10.21 7.02
CA ILE A 79 -31.76 8.77 6.75
C ILE A 79 -33.22 8.27 6.82
N ALA A 80 -34.01 8.76 7.79
CA ALA A 80 -35.42 8.40 7.92
C ALA A 80 -36.22 8.87 6.69
N GLU A 81 -35.98 10.09 6.22
CA GLU A 81 -36.60 10.66 5.02
C GLU A 81 -36.24 9.86 3.76
N MET A 82 -34.95 9.55 3.55
CA MET A 82 -34.49 8.72 2.42
C MET A 82 -35.16 7.34 2.38
N ARG A 83 -35.38 6.72 3.54
CA ARG A 83 -36.08 5.43 3.63
C ARG A 83 -37.56 5.59 3.29
N SER A 84 -38.22 6.61 3.86
CA SER A 84 -39.62 6.91 3.56
C SER A 84 -39.89 7.24 2.09
N ALA A 85 -38.94 7.89 1.40
CA ALA A 85 -39.02 8.20 -0.03
C ALA A 85 -38.74 7.01 -0.96
N ARG A 86 -38.13 5.93 -0.44
CA ARG A 86 -37.87 4.69 -1.20
C ARG A 86 -39.04 3.72 -1.14
N ASP A 87 -39.85 3.80 -0.08
CA ASP A 87 -40.96 2.89 0.19
C ASP A 87 -42.32 3.47 -0.27
N ALA A 88 -42.33 4.64 -0.94
CA ALA A 88 -43.49 5.33 -1.51
C ALA A 88 -43.47 5.30 -3.05
#